data_AF-A0A0G0M2Z6-F1
#
_entry.id   AF-A0A0G0M2Z6-F1
#
_cell.length_a   1.000
_cell.length_b   1.000
_cell.length_c   1.000
_cell.angle_alpha   90.00
_cell.angle_beta   90.00
_cell.angle_gamma   90.00
#
_symmetry.space_group_name_H-M   'P 1'
#
loop_
_entity.id
_entity.type
_entity.pdbx_description
1 polymer ?
#
loop_
_entity_poly.entity_id
_entity_poly.type
_entity_poly.pdbx_seq_one_letter_code
_entity_poly.pdbx_strand_id
1 'polypeptide(L)'
;MTGGEPLVNKKVVFSGIEKLRKNNITVGINSNLIPLKPRDAKLIKTLGVSGVLTSLLGPDANSHEAITLRLGSFNETIRGIRLLQEARVPVMVNMVVSKDNKHLLRATAELVKRLGITRFYSTRAACPGNCSDFSGLALSLDEFRAYLKEFHQIGVNQGLKVGVLESYPLCGMKDIDLFPELVGRRCLAGVTSLTIGANCDIRPCSHLDTTYGNILSEDLVSIWKKMQDWRTGAFLPETCKFCKLLPKCGGGCRMEAKMINGSLNALDPYSSLEDIQYVLSLENKREKTWPQPLPPTFQLNPKIRWRDESFGSIAYLGQRSGCFLNRDATEFVKKLRLGRNYQTCKIVSKYGEGTKEFLQGLCEKKVLISI
;
A
#
# COMPACT_ATOMS: atom_id res chain seq x y z
N MET A 1 -9.93 10.01 1.48
CA MET A 1 -9.82 11.48 1.69
C MET A 1 -8.50 11.75 2.37
N THR A 2 -7.64 12.58 1.77
CA THR A 2 -6.29 12.89 2.30
C THR A 2 -6.03 14.41 2.24
N GLY A 3 -5.09 14.84 1.39
CA GLY A 3 -4.09 15.92 1.53
C GLY A 3 -4.45 17.30 2.10
N GLY A 4 -3.39 18.06 2.38
CA GLY A 4 -3.43 19.05 3.46
C GLY A 4 -3.88 18.36 4.75
N GLU A 5 -4.67 19.07 5.54
CA GLU A 5 -5.49 18.48 6.61
C GLU A 5 -6.97 18.49 6.15
N PRO A 6 -7.58 17.33 5.81
CA PRO A 6 -8.93 17.32 5.24
C PRO A 6 -9.99 17.87 6.20
N LEU A 7 -9.80 17.71 7.52
CA LEU A 7 -10.77 18.18 8.51
C LEU A 7 -10.70 19.70 8.76
N VAL A 8 -9.85 20.44 8.04
CA VAL A 8 -9.97 21.91 7.97
C VAL A 8 -11.22 22.29 7.19
N ASN A 9 -11.56 21.58 6.10
CA ASN A 9 -12.76 21.84 5.30
C ASN A 9 -13.83 20.75 5.51
N LYS A 10 -14.34 20.66 6.74
CA LYS A 10 -15.29 19.63 7.17
C LYS A 10 -16.56 19.59 6.32
N LYS A 11 -17.09 20.75 5.93
CA LYS A 11 -18.33 20.85 5.14
C LYS A 11 -18.18 20.13 3.81
N VAL A 12 -17.12 20.44 3.06
CA VAL A 12 -16.85 19.82 1.76
C VAL A 12 -16.52 18.34 1.94
N VAL A 13 -15.65 18.00 2.90
CA VAL A 13 -15.25 16.61 3.14
C VAL A 13 -16.45 15.74 3.48
N PHE A 14 -17.27 16.11 4.48
CA PHE A 14 -18.40 15.28 4.88
C PHE A 14 -19.47 15.17 3.81
N SER A 15 -19.75 16.23 3.05
CA SER A 15 -20.67 16.15 1.90
C SER A 15 -20.12 15.24 0.79
N GLY A 16 -18.82 15.29 0.52
CA GLY A 16 -18.15 14.40 -0.42
C GLY A 16 -18.22 12.94 0.02
N ILE A 17 -17.93 12.66 1.30
CA ILE A 17 -18.03 11.32 1.88
C ILE A 17 -19.45 10.79 1.76
N GLU A 18 -20.46 11.59 2.12
CA GLU A 18 -21.86 11.18 2.01
C GLU A 18 -22.23 10.78 0.57
N LYS A 19 -21.84 11.58 -0.43
CA LYS A 19 -22.05 11.26 -1.85
C LYS A 19 -21.36 9.96 -2.27
N LEU A 20 -20.10 9.77 -1.88
CA LEU A 20 -19.33 8.55 -2.19
C LEU A 20 -19.99 7.31 -1.57
N ARG A 21 -20.43 7.41 -0.31
CA ARG A 21 -21.06 6.31 0.42
C ARG A 21 -22.43 5.95 -0.15
N LYS A 22 -23.24 6.95 -0.54
CA LYS A 22 -24.51 6.75 -1.28
C LYS A 22 -24.30 5.98 -2.61
N ASN A 23 -23.12 6.10 -3.20
CA ASN A 23 -22.71 5.38 -4.42
C ASN A 23 -21.90 4.10 -4.13
N ASN A 24 -21.97 3.54 -2.92
CA ASN A 24 -21.27 2.31 -2.52
C ASN A 24 -19.72 2.36 -2.62
N ILE A 25 -19.15 3.56 -2.67
CA ILE A 25 -17.69 3.74 -2.64
C ILE A 25 -17.24 3.73 -1.18
N THR A 26 -16.19 2.97 -0.86
CA THR A 26 -15.62 2.98 0.48
C THR A 26 -14.61 4.09 0.65
N VAL A 27 -14.66 4.70 1.82
CA VAL A 27 -13.88 5.89 2.15
C VAL A 27 -13.10 5.63 3.42
N GLY A 28 -11.78 5.85 3.35
CA GLY A 28 -10.93 6.09 4.51
C GLY A 28 -10.49 7.56 4.58
N ILE A 29 -10.07 8.02 5.74
CA ILE A 29 -9.55 9.37 5.97
C ILE A 29 -8.10 9.29 6.45
N ASN A 30 -7.21 10.13 5.94
CA ASN A 30 -5.89 10.40 6.52
C ASN A 30 -5.91 11.82 7.11
N SER A 31 -5.66 11.98 8.41
CA SER A 31 -5.79 13.27 9.11
C SER A 31 -4.87 13.33 10.34
N ASN A 32 -4.35 14.52 10.65
CA ASN A 32 -3.65 14.82 11.91
C ASN A 32 -4.61 14.92 13.11
N LEU A 33 -5.92 14.87 12.89
CA LEU A 33 -6.99 14.88 13.89
C LEU A 33 -7.10 16.15 14.76
N ILE A 34 -6.21 17.13 14.60
CA ILE A 34 -6.20 18.36 15.39
C ILE A 34 -7.56 19.08 15.32
N PRO A 35 -8.18 19.28 14.14
CA PRO A 35 -9.47 19.96 14.05
C PRO A 35 -10.65 19.13 14.58
N LEU A 36 -10.48 17.83 14.84
CA LEU A 36 -11.58 16.90 15.13
C LEU A 36 -12.27 17.29 16.46
N LYS A 37 -13.60 17.34 16.43
CA LYS A 37 -14.48 17.56 17.59
C LYS A 37 -15.41 16.35 17.81
N PRO A 38 -16.05 16.19 18.98
CA PRO A 38 -16.90 15.02 19.27
C PRO A 38 -18.02 14.78 18.25
N ARG A 39 -18.66 15.85 17.75
CA ARG A 39 -19.69 15.75 16.70
C ARG A 39 -19.16 15.17 15.38
N ASP A 40 -17.90 15.46 15.06
CA ASP A 40 -17.26 15.02 13.83
C ASP A 40 -16.98 13.52 13.87
N ALA A 41 -16.52 13.00 15.01
CA ALA A 41 -16.28 11.57 15.22
C ALA A 41 -17.58 10.75 15.08
N LYS A 42 -18.69 11.23 15.67
CA LYS A 42 -20.02 10.64 15.49
C LYS A 42 -20.45 10.65 14.02
N LEU A 43 -20.24 11.76 13.32
CA LEU A 43 -20.59 11.86 11.90
C LEU A 43 -19.75 10.92 11.03
N ILE A 44 -18.44 10.81 11.28
CA ILE A 44 -17.55 9.85 10.60
C ILE A 44 -18.06 8.41 10.76
N LYS A 45 -18.53 8.06 11.97
CA LYS A 45 -19.15 6.75 12.23
C LYS A 45 -20.45 6.56 11.43
N THR A 46 -21.36 7.53 11.49
CA THR A 46 -22.66 7.47 10.80
C THR A 46 -22.51 7.36 9.29
N LEU A 47 -21.53 8.06 8.70
CA LEU A 47 -21.24 7.98 7.27
C LEU A 47 -20.60 6.65 6.85
N GLY A 48 -20.20 5.80 7.80
CA GLY A 48 -19.60 4.49 7.50
C GLY A 48 -18.20 4.60 6.89
N VAL A 49 -17.39 5.55 7.37
CA VAL A 49 -15.96 5.62 7.04
C VAL A 49 -15.27 4.34 7.55
N SER A 50 -14.47 3.70 6.70
CA SER A 50 -13.88 2.39 6.98
C SER A 50 -12.77 2.45 8.04
N GLY A 51 -12.15 3.61 8.21
CA GLY A 51 -11.15 3.88 9.23
C GLY A 51 -10.45 5.21 8.99
N VAL A 52 -9.72 5.64 10.00
CA VAL A 52 -8.89 6.85 9.97
C VAL A 52 -7.44 6.47 10.21
N LEU A 53 -6.57 6.89 9.31
CA LEU A 53 -5.13 6.88 9.50
C LEU A 53 -4.71 8.24 10.08
N THR A 54 -3.90 8.23 11.12
CA THR A 54 -3.29 9.43 11.69
C THR A 54 -1.79 9.25 11.87
N SER A 55 -1.07 10.33 12.14
CA SER A 55 0.38 10.30 12.30
C SER A 55 0.77 10.55 13.76
N LEU A 56 1.62 9.69 14.32
CA LEU A 56 2.35 9.97 15.56
C LEU A 56 3.84 9.90 15.24
N LEU A 57 4.54 11.02 15.39
CA LEU A 57 5.92 11.20 14.93
C LEU A 57 6.97 11.03 16.04
N GLY A 58 6.51 10.74 17.27
CA GLY A 58 7.29 10.49 18.47
C GLY A 58 6.40 10.06 19.64
N PRO A 59 6.99 9.59 20.76
CA PRO A 59 6.26 9.07 21.92
C PRO A 59 5.71 10.15 22.86
N ASP A 60 6.08 11.40 22.66
CA ASP A 60 5.73 12.52 23.54
C ASP A 60 5.55 13.83 22.76
N ALA A 61 5.11 14.87 23.48
CA ALA A 61 4.89 16.19 22.90
C ALA A 61 6.18 16.78 22.31
N ASN A 62 7.31 16.68 23.01
CA ASN A 62 8.57 17.29 22.55
C ASN A 62 9.00 16.75 21.17
N SER A 63 9.09 15.42 21.05
CA SER A 63 9.49 14.74 19.82
C SER A 63 8.48 14.90 18.68
N HIS A 64 7.18 14.82 18.96
CA HIS A 64 6.15 14.99 17.94
C HIS A 64 6.05 16.45 17.46
N GLU A 65 6.17 17.40 18.37
CA GLU A 65 6.05 18.83 18.08
C GLU A 65 7.29 19.40 17.41
N ALA A 66 8.47 18.80 17.65
CA ALA A 66 9.69 19.11 16.91
C ALA A 66 9.55 18.87 15.39
N ILE A 67 8.74 17.88 14.99
CA ILE A 67 8.52 17.57 13.56
C ILE A 67 7.29 18.31 13.01
N THR A 68 6.20 18.38 13.78
CA THR A 68 4.98 19.08 13.32
C THR A 68 5.11 20.61 13.37
N LEU A 69 6.13 21.13 14.06
CA LEU A 69 6.40 22.55 14.27
C LEU A 69 5.17 23.30 14.85
N ARG A 70 4.38 22.61 15.68
CA ARG A 70 3.15 23.17 16.25
C ARG A 70 2.94 22.70 17.69
N LEU A 71 3.09 23.66 18.61
CA LEU A 71 2.82 23.45 20.03
C LEU A 71 1.41 22.88 20.26
N GLY A 72 1.32 21.85 21.10
CA GLY A 72 0.08 21.17 21.47
C GLY A 72 -0.46 20.16 20.45
N SER A 73 0.18 19.99 19.29
CA SER A 73 -0.29 19.07 18.25
C SER A 73 -0.32 17.62 18.73
N PHE A 74 0.58 17.22 19.62
CA PHE A 74 0.59 15.87 20.19
C PHE A 74 -0.68 15.60 20.98
N ASN A 75 -0.96 16.45 21.99
CA ASN A 75 -2.12 16.29 22.87
C ASN A 75 -3.45 16.36 22.08
N GLU A 76 -3.53 17.22 21.06
CA GLU A 76 -4.71 17.30 20.21
C GLU A 76 -4.89 16.08 19.31
N THR A 77 -3.80 15.50 18.80
CA THR A 77 -3.83 14.23 18.05
C THR A 77 -4.30 13.09 18.96
N ILE A 78 -3.76 12.98 20.18
CA ILE A 78 -4.18 11.98 21.17
C ILE A 78 -5.66 12.15 21.54
N ARG A 79 -6.13 13.39 21.73
CA ARG A 79 -7.56 13.69 21.94
C ARG A 79 -8.39 13.21 20.75
N GLY A 80 -7.93 13.48 19.53
CA GLY A 80 -8.60 13.04 18.30
C GLY A 80 -8.73 11.51 18.21
N ILE A 81 -7.66 10.79 18.55
CA ILE A 81 -7.66 9.31 18.61
C ILE A 81 -8.74 8.82 19.58
N ARG A 82 -8.80 9.38 20.80
CA ARG A 82 -9.78 8.99 21.83
C ARG A 82 -11.22 9.24 21.37
N LEU A 83 -11.50 10.39 20.75
CA LEU A 83 -12.83 10.70 20.21
C LEU A 83 -13.28 9.71 19.14
N LEU A 84 -12.37 9.27 18.27
CA LEU A 84 -12.67 8.25 17.26
C LEU A 84 -12.93 6.87 17.89
N GLN A 85 -12.16 6.51 18.92
CA GLN A 85 -12.36 5.26 19.65
C GLN A 85 -13.69 5.22 20.40
N GLU A 86 -14.06 6.30 21.09
CA GLU A 86 -15.36 6.47 21.75
C GLU A 86 -16.52 6.31 20.75
N ALA A 87 -16.37 6.88 19.54
CA ALA A 87 -17.33 6.72 18.45
C ALA A 87 -17.26 5.35 17.74
N ARG A 88 -16.38 4.44 18.18
CA ARG A 88 -16.14 3.12 17.57
C ARG A 88 -15.77 3.20 16.08
N VAL A 89 -14.92 4.17 15.74
CA VAL A 89 -14.29 4.31 14.42
C VAL A 89 -12.90 3.68 14.46
N PRO A 90 -12.54 2.77 13.52
CA PRO A 90 -11.21 2.18 13.49
C PRO A 90 -10.12 3.23 13.27
N VAL A 91 -9.09 3.22 14.13
CA VAL A 91 -7.93 4.10 14.04
C VAL A 91 -6.68 3.28 13.73
N MET A 92 -5.86 3.80 12.83
CA MET A 92 -4.52 3.31 12.51
C MET A 92 -3.54 4.45 12.71
N VAL A 93 -2.33 4.15 13.16
CA VAL A 93 -1.26 5.15 13.30
C VAL A 93 -0.19 4.85 12.28
N ASN A 94 0.36 5.89 11.64
CA ASN A 94 1.60 5.83 10.87
C ASN A 94 2.67 6.67 11.58
N MET A 95 3.89 6.15 11.68
CA MET A 95 5.07 6.96 11.99
C MET A 95 5.86 7.17 10.70
N VAL A 96 6.15 8.42 10.34
CA VAL A 96 7.13 8.72 9.30
C VAL A 96 8.51 8.77 9.95
N VAL A 97 9.42 7.89 9.51
CA VAL A 97 10.74 7.68 10.09
C VAL A 97 11.81 8.35 9.24
N SER A 98 12.61 9.19 9.86
CA SER A 98 13.79 9.86 9.32
C SER A 98 14.99 9.62 10.23
N LYS A 99 16.17 10.14 9.85
CA LYS A 99 17.35 10.15 10.74
C LYS A 99 17.05 10.76 12.12
N ASP A 100 16.22 11.80 12.16
CA ASP A 100 15.93 12.57 13.37
C ASP A 100 15.09 11.81 14.39
N ASN A 101 14.26 10.85 13.98
CA ASN A 101 13.31 10.20 14.88
C ASN A 101 13.30 8.67 14.83
N LYS A 102 14.14 8.02 14.00
CA LYS A 102 14.22 6.55 13.94
C LYS A 102 14.45 5.90 15.31
N HIS A 103 15.24 6.54 16.17
CA HIS A 103 15.57 6.06 17.51
C HIS A 103 14.36 6.06 18.47
N LEU A 104 13.27 6.75 18.10
CA LEU A 104 12.03 6.85 18.87
C LEU A 104 10.98 5.81 18.49
N LEU A 105 11.26 4.96 17.50
CA LEU A 105 10.29 4.01 16.94
C LEU A 105 9.70 3.07 18.01
N ARG A 106 10.54 2.52 18.88
CA ARG A 106 10.13 1.60 19.96
C ARG A 106 9.21 2.27 20.97
N ALA A 107 9.62 3.42 21.50
CA ALA A 107 8.82 4.18 22.46
C ALA A 107 7.49 4.64 21.85
N THR A 108 7.50 5.01 20.57
CA THR A 108 6.27 5.38 19.82
C THR A 108 5.33 4.18 19.70
N ALA A 109 5.85 2.99 19.39
CA ALA A 109 5.04 1.77 19.33
C ALA A 109 4.41 1.43 20.70
N GLU A 110 5.16 1.61 21.79
CA GLU A 110 4.63 1.40 23.15
C GLU A 110 3.49 2.38 23.45
N LEU A 111 3.62 3.66 23.04
CA LEU A 111 2.53 4.63 23.13
C LEU A 111 1.32 4.14 22.31
N VAL A 112 1.51 3.74 21.06
CA VAL A 112 0.43 3.24 20.18
C VAL A 112 -0.30 2.06 20.83
N LYS A 113 0.44 1.12 21.43
CA LYS A 113 -0.13 0.01 22.19
C LYS A 113 -0.90 0.49 23.43
N ARG A 114 -0.35 1.41 24.23
CA ARG A 114 -1.04 1.99 25.40
C ARG A 114 -2.34 2.71 25.02
N LEU A 115 -2.41 3.28 23.83
CA LEU A 115 -3.64 3.87 23.28
C LEU A 115 -4.67 2.83 22.83
N GLY A 116 -4.38 1.52 22.92
CA GLY A 116 -5.29 0.46 22.49
C GLY A 116 -5.39 0.29 20.97
N ILE A 117 -4.41 0.80 20.22
CA ILE A 117 -4.37 0.70 18.76
C ILE A 117 -3.66 -0.60 18.37
N THR A 118 -4.28 -1.36 17.45
CA THR A 118 -3.78 -2.68 17.06
C THR A 118 -2.99 -2.68 15.75
N ARG A 119 -3.07 -1.60 14.97
CA ARG A 119 -2.44 -1.46 13.66
C ARG A 119 -1.51 -0.26 13.67
N PHE A 120 -0.22 -0.55 13.62
CA PHE A 120 0.82 0.46 13.57
C PHE A 120 1.54 0.36 12.23
N TYR A 121 1.54 1.43 11.47
CA TYR A 121 2.28 1.54 10.24
C TYR A 121 3.52 2.39 10.47
N SER A 122 4.55 2.11 9.69
CA SER A 122 5.73 2.96 9.67
C SER A 122 6.25 3.06 8.25
N THR A 123 6.56 4.27 7.81
CA THR A 123 7.11 4.56 6.48
C THR A 123 8.38 5.37 6.63
N ARG A 124 9.39 5.11 5.80
CA ARG A 124 10.54 6.00 5.74
C ARG A 124 10.10 7.36 5.21
N ALA A 125 10.83 8.41 5.58
CA ALA A 125 10.66 9.72 5.00
C ALA A 125 11.05 9.65 3.51
N ALA A 126 10.22 10.22 2.66
CA ALA A 126 10.40 10.29 1.21
C ALA A 126 10.70 11.74 0.82
N CYS A 127 11.54 11.93 -0.20
CA CYS A 127 11.93 13.26 -0.64
C CYS A 127 10.72 13.98 -1.25
N PRO A 128 10.31 15.15 -0.71
CA PRO A 128 9.24 15.93 -1.30
C PRO A 128 9.63 16.41 -2.70
N GLY A 129 8.68 16.43 -3.64
CA GLY A 129 8.94 16.84 -5.02
C GLY A 129 9.52 18.26 -5.21
N ASN A 130 9.40 19.11 -4.19
CA ASN A 130 9.88 20.49 -4.18
C ASN A 130 11.07 20.72 -3.24
N CYS A 131 11.75 19.66 -2.78
CA CYS A 131 12.88 19.75 -1.87
C CYS A 131 14.20 19.62 -2.64
N SER A 132 15.12 20.57 -2.44
CA SER A 132 16.43 20.59 -3.11
C SER A 132 17.48 19.70 -2.42
N ASP A 133 17.40 19.53 -1.10
CA ASP A 133 18.27 18.65 -0.33
C ASP A 133 17.48 17.95 0.79
N PHE A 134 17.44 16.63 0.71
CA PHE A 134 16.75 15.75 1.67
C PHE A 134 17.71 14.81 2.41
N SER A 135 19.02 14.94 2.17
CA SER A 135 20.05 14.00 2.65
C SER A 135 20.16 13.94 4.18
N GLY A 136 19.89 15.07 4.86
CA GLY A 136 19.87 15.17 6.32
C GLY A 136 18.77 14.34 6.98
N LEU A 137 17.65 14.12 6.28
CA LEU A 137 16.50 13.35 6.80
C LEU A 137 16.46 11.91 6.27
N ALA A 138 16.98 11.68 5.07
CA ALA A 138 16.99 10.37 4.42
C ALA A 138 17.86 9.36 5.18
N LEU A 139 17.34 8.15 5.35
CA LEU A 139 18.11 7.03 5.89
C LEU A 139 19.14 6.55 4.86
N SER A 140 20.29 6.07 5.33
CA SER A 140 21.16 5.22 4.51
C SER A 140 20.49 3.85 4.26
N LEU A 141 21.03 3.07 3.31
CA LEU A 141 20.53 1.72 3.06
C LEU A 141 20.63 0.81 4.30
N ASP A 142 21.71 0.92 5.06
CA ASP A 142 21.90 0.14 6.30
C ASP A 142 20.97 0.61 7.41
N GLU A 143 20.76 1.92 7.56
CA GLU A 143 19.79 2.46 8.50
C GLU A 143 18.37 2.01 8.16
N PHE A 144 18.01 1.98 6.87
CA PHE A 144 16.73 1.48 6.40
C PHE A 144 16.53 -0.02 6.71
N ARG A 145 17.55 -0.84 6.48
CA ARG A 145 17.52 -2.28 6.84
C ARG A 145 17.38 -2.49 8.34
N ALA A 146 18.15 -1.77 9.14
CA ALA A 146 18.07 -1.82 10.59
C ALA A 146 16.68 -1.39 11.10
N TYR A 147 16.14 -0.31 10.53
CA TYR A 147 14.79 0.17 10.80
C TYR A 147 13.73 -0.90 10.52
N LEU A 148 13.76 -1.55 9.35
CA LEU A 148 12.77 -2.59 9.03
C LEU A 148 12.83 -3.75 10.02
N LYS A 149 14.04 -4.23 10.34
CA LYS A 149 14.25 -5.32 11.32
C LYS A 149 13.71 -4.96 12.69
N GLU A 150 14.03 -3.76 13.18
CA GLU A 150 13.51 -3.28 14.46
C GLU A 150 11.98 -3.19 14.44
N PHE A 151 11.40 -2.67 13.36
CA PHE A 151 9.95 -2.53 13.24
C PHE A 151 9.22 -3.88 13.24
N HIS A 152 9.76 -4.89 12.56
CA HIS A 152 9.24 -6.25 12.63
C HIS A 152 9.33 -6.82 14.05
N GLN A 153 10.49 -6.69 14.71
CA GLN A 153 10.68 -7.17 16.07
C GLN A 153 9.71 -6.50 17.06
N ILE A 154 9.43 -5.21 16.89
CA ILE A 154 8.41 -4.50 17.66
C ILE A 154 7.03 -5.12 17.43
N GLY A 155 6.66 -5.41 16.19
CA GLY A 155 5.40 -6.09 15.86
C GLY A 155 5.24 -7.41 16.59
N VAL A 156 6.28 -8.26 16.55
CA VAL A 156 6.33 -9.57 17.24
C VAL A 156 6.23 -9.40 18.75
N ASN A 157 7.08 -8.56 19.36
CA ASN A 157 7.17 -8.42 20.81
C ASN A 157 5.95 -7.74 21.43
N GLN A 158 5.36 -6.78 20.73
CA GLN A 158 4.24 -6.00 21.26
C GLN A 158 2.88 -6.57 20.88
N GLY A 159 2.81 -7.54 19.95
CA GLY A 159 1.55 -8.07 19.41
C GLY A 159 0.82 -7.07 18.52
N LEU A 160 1.55 -6.11 17.92
CA LEU A 160 1.00 -5.11 17.01
C LEU A 160 0.98 -5.65 15.58
N LYS A 161 -0.08 -5.34 14.83
CA LYS A 161 -0.11 -5.58 13.38
C LYS A 161 0.68 -4.46 12.70
N VAL A 162 1.94 -4.75 12.41
CA VAL A 162 2.86 -3.83 11.75
C VAL A 162 2.73 -3.89 10.23
N GLY A 163 3.14 -2.81 9.56
CA GLY A 163 3.24 -2.78 8.09
C GLY A 163 3.71 -1.43 7.58
N VAL A 164 4.02 -1.35 6.29
CA VAL A 164 4.44 -0.10 5.65
C VAL A 164 3.40 0.31 4.61
N LEU A 165 3.29 1.61 4.32
CA LEU A 165 2.30 2.14 3.38
C LEU A 165 2.85 2.34 1.96
N GLU A 166 4.16 2.15 1.77
CA GLU A 166 4.87 2.34 0.50
C GLU A 166 5.40 1.02 -0.08
N SER A 167 5.81 1.04 -1.35
CA SER A 167 6.49 -0.10 -1.98
C SER A 167 8.00 0.10 -1.93
N TYR A 168 8.73 -0.86 -1.39
CA TYR A 168 10.20 -0.83 -1.32
C TYR A 168 10.84 -1.87 -2.24
N PRO A 169 12.05 -1.62 -2.76
CA PRO A 169 12.77 -2.59 -3.56
C PRO A 169 13.18 -3.80 -2.70
N LEU A 170 12.77 -5.02 -3.12
CA LEU A 170 13.05 -6.24 -2.36
C LEU A 170 14.54 -6.50 -2.16
N CYS A 171 15.36 -6.22 -3.18
CA CYS A 171 16.81 -6.34 -3.08
C CYS A 171 17.42 -5.36 -2.07
N GLY A 172 16.79 -4.19 -1.88
CA GLY A 172 17.12 -3.23 -0.83
C GLY A 172 16.81 -3.73 0.57
N MET A 173 15.63 -4.33 0.74
CA MET A 173 15.19 -4.91 2.02
C MET A 173 16.06 -6.08 2.47
N LYS A 174 16.61 -6.86 1.52
CA LYS A 174 17.50 -8.01 1.71
C LYS A 174 16.83 -9.19 2.44
N ASP A 175 16.52 -9.06 3.72
CA ASP A 175 15.99 -10.12 4.58
C ASP A 175 14.45 -10.20 4.49
N ILE A 176 13.95 -10.45 3.29
CA ILE A 176 12.52 -10.42 2.92
C ILE A 176 11.66 -11.49 3.62
N ASP A 177 12.28 -12.54 4.16
CA ASP A 177 11.67 -13.59 4.95
C ASP A 177 11.15 -13.08 6.31
N LEU A 178 11.79 -12.05 6.85
CA LEU A 178 11.30 -11.32 8.04
C LEU A 178 10.05 -10.48 7.72
N PHE A 179 9.83 -10.12 6.46
CA PHE A 179 8.77 -9.18 6.06
C PHE A 179 7.81 -9.78 5.02
N PRO A 180 7.19 -10.95 5.31
CA PRO A 180 6.41 -11.67 4.32
C PRO A 180 5.22 -10.88 3.76
N GLU A 181 4.69 -9.93 4.54
CA GLU A 181 3.58 -9.03 4.19
C GLU A 181 3.97 -7.87 3.27
N LEU A 182 5.27 -7.59 3.14
CA LEU A 182 5.81 -6.54 2.28
C LEU A 182 6.16 -7.07 0.89
N VAL A 183 6.46 -8.36 0.77
CA VAL A 183 6.64 -9.03 -0.53
C VAL A 183 5.35 -8.97 -1.35
N GLY A 184 5.44 -8.46 -2.57
CA GLY A 184 4.28 -8.25 -3.45
C GLY A 184 3.60 -6.88 -3.29
N ARG A 185 4.06 -6.01 -2.37
CA ARG A 185 3.62 -4.62 -2.27
C ARG A 185 4.32 -3.78 -3.34
N ARG A 186 3.60 -3.47 -4.42
CA ARG A 186 4.13 -2.79 -5.60
C ARG A 186 3.51 -1.41 -5.78
N CYS A 187 4.18 -0.57 -6.57
CA CYS A 187 3.61 0.69 -7.02
C CYS A 187 2.29 0.44 -7.76
N LEU A 188 1.23 1.14 -7.34
CA LEU A 188 -0.10 1.07 -7.96
C LEU A 188 -0.41 2.30 -8.81
N ALA A 189 0.53 3.24 -8.89
CA ALA A 189 0.38 4.53 -9.54
C ALA A 189 -0.01 4.36 -10.99
N GLY A 190 -1.13 4.94 -11.40
CA GLY A 190 -1.64 4.76 -12.76
C GLY A 190 -1.98 3.32 -13.10
N VAL A 191 -1.89 2.33 -12.20
CA VAL A 191 -2.21 0.92 -12.43
C VAL A 191 -3.58 0.58 -11.85
N THR A 192 -3.76 0.79 -10.54
CA THR A 192 -5.05 0.63 -9.85
C THR A 192 -5.39 1.83 -8.97
N SER A 193 -4.52 2.83 -8.92
CA SER A 193 -4.74 4.08 -8.20
C SER A 193 -4.48 5.30 -9.07
N LEU A 194 -5.19 6.38 -8.77
CA LEU A 194 -4.91 7.75 -9.15
C LEU A 194 -5.21 8.66 -7.95
N THR A 195 -4.78 9.91 -8.03
CA THR A 195 -5.06 10.98 -7.08
C THR A 195 -5.74 12.13 -7.80
N ILE A 196 -6.78 12.68 -7.20
CA ILE A 196 -7.41 13.93 -7.64
C ILE A 196 -7.00 15.02 -6.64
N GLY A 197 -6.33 16.06 -7.13
CA GLY A 197 -5.92 17.22 -6.36
C GLY A 197 -7.08 18.13 -6.00
N ALA A 198 -6.87 19.04 -5.05
CA ALA A 198 -7.88 20.04 -4.66
C ALA A 198 -8.19 21.04 -5.80
N ASN A 199 -7.23 21.22 -6.72
CA ASN A 199 -7.38 21.96 -7.96
C ASN A 199 -7.99 21.12 -9.10
N CYS A 200 -8.49 19.92 -8.80
CA CYS A 200 -9.08 18.97 -9.75
C CYS A 200 -8.10 18.31 -10.73
N ASP A 201 -6.79 18.56 -10.58
CA ASP A 201 -5.76 17.88 -11.37
C ASP A 201 -5.63 16.41 -10.99
N ILE A 202 -5.44 15.56 -11.99
CA ILE A 202 -5.29 14.12 -11.81
C ILE A 202 -3.83 13.72 -11.98
N ARG A 203 -3.35 12.94 -11.02
CA ARG A 203 -2.00 12.37 -10.97
C ARG A 203 -2.07 10.86 -10.73
N PRO A 204 -1.11 10.04 -11.18
CA PRO A 204 -1.12 8.60 -10.95
C PRO A 204 -0.86 8.23 -9.47
N CYS A 205 -0.15 9.09 -8.74
CA CYS A 205 0.19 8.96 -7.32
C CYS A 205 0.16 10.35 -6.64
N SER A 206 -0.07 10.40 -5.33
CA SER A 206 -0.06 11.63 -4.54
C SER A 206 1.31 12.32 -4.49
N HIS A 207 2.40 11.58 -4.69
CA HIS A 207 3.77 12.11 -4.63
C HIS A 207 4.25 12.64 -5.98
N LEU A 208 3.62 12.27 -7.10
CA LEU A 208 4.09 12.70 -8.41
C LEU A 208 3.84 14.20 -8.61
N ASP A 209 4.77 14.87 -9.27
CA ASP A 209 4.70 16.29 -9.64
C ASP A 209 4.10 16.51 -11.04
N THR A 210 3.87 15.46 -11.81
CA THR A 210 3.27 15.52 -13.16
C THR A 210 1.76 15.31 -13.13
N THR A 211 1.03 16.25 -13.74
CA THR A 211 -0.42 16.19 -13.98
C THR A 211 -0.74 15.57 -15.34
N TYR A 212 -1.77 14.74 -15.41
CA TYR A 212 -2.21 14.05 -16.64
C TYR A 212 -3.53 14.60 -17.22
N GLY A 213 -4.18 15.52 -16.53
CA GLY A 213 -5.42 16.18 -16.94
C GLY A 213 -6.17 16.75 -15.74
N ASN A 214 -7.28 17.44 -16.00
CA ASN A 214 -8.15 18.02 -14.97
C ASN A 214 -9.57 17.47 -15.12
N ILE A 215 -10.15 16.96 -14.02
CA ILE A 215 -11.46 16.27 -14.07
C ILE A 215 -12.63 17.20 -14.42
N LEU A 216 -12.44 18.53 -14.35
CA LEU A 216 -13.46 19.50 -14.74
C LEU A 216 -13.48 19.78 -16.24
N SER A 217 -12.39 19.50 -16.96
CA SER A 217 -12.24 19.81 -18.38
C SER A 217 -12.20 18.57 -19.27
N GLU A 218 -11.87 17.40 -18.71
CA GLU A 218 -11.69 16.16 -19.46
C GLU A 218 -12.28 14.97 -18.69
N ASP A 219 -12.81 13.98 -19.41
CA ASP A 219 -13.36 12.79 -18.79
C ASP A 219 -12.27 11.90 -18.14
N LEU A 220 -12.65 11.24 -17.04
CA LEU A 220 -11.71 10.43 -16.25
C LEU A 220 -11.08 9.29 -17.06
N VAL A 221 -11.79 8.72 -18.04
CA VAL A 221 -11.33 7.56 -18.81
C VAL A 221 -10.20 8.00 -19.76
N SER A 222 -10.35 9.14 -20.42
CA SER A 222 -9.31 9.73 -21.27
C SER A 222 -8.06 10.06 -20.47
N ILE A 223 -8.21 10.70 -19.31
CA ILE A 223 -7.07 11.00 -18.41
C ILE A 223 -6.39 9.70 -17.95
N TRP A 224 -7.16 8.67 -17.60
CA TRP A 224 -6.63 7.38 -17.16
C TRP A 224 -5.83 6.65 -18.25
N LYS A 225 -6.22 6.78 -19.53
CA LYS A 225 -5.50 6.22 -20.67
C LYS A 225 -4.13 6.86 -20.86
N LYS A 226 -4.01 8.17 -20.63
CA LYS A 226 -2.72 8.89 -20.71
C LYS A 226 -1.66 8.36 -19.72
N MET A 227 -2.06 7.67 -18.66
CA MET A 227 -1.17 7.06 -17.68
C MET A 227 -0.66 5.64 -18.07
N GLN A 228 -0.87 5.20 -19.31
CA GLN A 228 -0.54 3.83 -19.74
C GLN A 228 0.91 3.42 -19.47
N ASP A 229 1.86 4.35 -19.53
CA ASP A 229 3.30 4.11 -19.33
C ASP A 229 3.61 3.54 -17.94
N TRP A 230 2.77 3.84 -16.95
CA TRP A 230 2.86 3.27 -15.60
C TRP A 230 2.49 1.78 -15.57
N ARG A 231 1.63 1.32 -16.49
CA ARG A 231 1.15 -0.07 -16.57
C ARG A 231 2.00 -0.93 -17.51
N THR A 232 2.68 -0.33 -18.47
CA THR A 232 3.54 -1.03 -19.44
C THR A 232 4.95 -1.27 -18.90
N GLY A 233 5.31 -0.67 -17.78
CA GLY A 233 6.66 -0.73 -17.22
C GLY A 233 7.65 0.20 -17.93
N ALA A 234 7.16 1.23 -18.65
CA ALA A 234 7.99 2.19 -19.37
C ALA A 234 8.95 2.95 -18.43
N PHE A 235 8.55 3.18 -17.17
CA PHE A 235 9.37 3.83 -16.14
C PHE A 235 10.24 2.86 -15.33
N LEU A 236 10.30 1.57 -15.68
CA LEU A 236 11.19 0.63 -14.99
C LEU A 236 12.65 0.81 -15.47
N PRO A 237 13.63 0.66 -14.57
CA PRO A 237 15.04 0.62 -14.96
C PRO A 237 15.31 -0.61 -15.84
N GLU A 238 16.24 -0.50 -16.79
CA GLU A 238 16.61 -1.62 -17.68
C GLU A 238 17.04 -2.86 -16.89
N THR A 239 17.83 -2.69 -15.83
CA THR A 239 18.25 -3.78 -14.94
C THR A 239 17.08 -4.49 -14.26
N CYS A 240 16.00 -3.76 -13.94
CA CYS A 240 14.81 -4.33 -13.33
C CYS A 240 13.91 -5.05 -14.34
N LYS A 241 13.87 -4.63 -15.62
CA LYS A 241 13.01 -5.24 -16.65
C LYS A 241 13.29 -6.74 -16.83
N PHE A 242 14.54 -7.15 -16.65
CA PHE A 242 14.97 -8.56 -16.73
C PHE A 242 15.17 -9.22 -15.36
N CYS A 243 14.85 -8.53 -14.26
CA CYS A 243 15.05 -9.06 -12.91
C CYS A 243 13.94 -10.04 -12.53
N LYS A 244 14.33 -11.24 -12.09
CA LYS A 244 13.40 -12.29 -11.62
C LYS A 244 12.56 -11.88 -10.40
N LEU A 245 13.01 -10.89 -9.62
CA LEU A 245 12.23 -10.35 -8.49
C LEU A 245 11.12 -9.39 -8.93
N LEU A 246 11.15 -8.86 -10.17
CA LEU A 246 10.24 -7.81 -10.62
C LEU A 246 8.75 -8.14 -10.40
N PRO A 247 8.25 -9.37 -10.65
CA PRO A 247 6.84 -9.68 -10.44
C PRO A 247 6.36 -9.43 -9.01
N LYS A 248 7.23 -9.61 -8.01
CA LYS A 248 6.94 -9.42 -6.58
C LYS A 248 7.43 -8.06 -6.04
N CYS A 249 8.46 -7.49 -6.65
CA CYS A 249 9.09 -6.23 -6.25
C CYS A 249 8.41 -5.00 -6.86
N GLY A 250 8.08 -5.04 -8.16
CA GLY A 250 7.56 -3.88 -8.89
C GLY A 250 8.56 -2.74 -9.10
N GLY A 251 9.84 -2.94 -8.76
CA GLY A 251 10.93 -1.98 -9.02
C GLY A 251 11.06 -0.83 -8.02
N GLY A 252 10.34 -0.83 -6.90
CA GLY A 252 10.39 0.27 -5.92
C GLY A 252 9.68 1.55 -6.39
N CYS A 253 9.90 2.66 -5.68
CA CYS A 253 9.23 3.93 -5.91
C CYS A 253 9.90 4.72 -7.06
N ARG A 254 9.13 4.99 -8.12
CA ARG A 254 9.61 5.78 -9.27
C ARG A 254 9.81 7.26 -8.93
N MET A 255 9.01 7.79 -8.00
CA MET A 255 9.16 9.19 -7.56
C MET A 255 10.46 9.39 -6.79
N GLU A 256 10.81 8.45 -5.92
CA GLU A 256 12.09 8.49 -5.18
C GLU A 256 13.30 8.33 -6.12
N ALA A 257 13.19 7.45 -7.11
CA ALA A 257 14.17 7.36 -8.19
C ALA A 257 14.35 8.70 -8.92
N LYS A 258 13.26 9.40 -9.23
CA LYS A 258 13.33 10.73 -9.86
C LYS A 258 13.97 11.77 -8.95
N MET A 259 13.55 11.84 -7.69
CA MET A 259 14.01 12.88 -6.77
C MET A 259 15.47 12.74 -6.36
N ILE A 260 15.95 11.51 -6.18
CA ILE A 260 17.30 11.26 -5.68
C ILE A 260 18.28 10.92 -6.82
N ASN A 261 17.82 10.17 -7.83
CA ASN A 261 18.66 9.69 -8.94
C ASN A 261 18.32 10.38 -10.29
N GLY A 262 17.47 11.41 -10.30
CA GLY A 262 17.27 12.32 -11.43
C GLY A 262 16.26 11.89 -12.51
N SER A 263 15.75 10.65 -12.49
CA SER A 263 14.75 10.19 -13.47
C SER A 263 13.82 9.11 -12.93
N LEU A 264 12.58 9.05 -13.45
CA LEU A 264 11.63 7.98 -13.13
C LEU A 264 12.17 6.59 -13.51
N ASN A 265 13.05 6.51 -14.51
CA ASN A 265 13.67 5.28 -15.00
C ASN A 265 14.92 4.88 -14.21
N ALA A 266 15.41 5.72 -13.29
CA ALA A 266 16.54 5.37 -12.44
C ALA A 266 16.15 4.30 -11.40
N LEU A 267 17.16 3.68 -10.79
CA LEU A 267 16.91 2.77 -9.66
C LEU A 267 16.27 3.54 -8.49
N ASP A 268 15.42 2.85 -7.72
CA ASP A 268 15.02 3.38 -6.41
C ASP A 268 16.29 3.51 -5.55
N PRO A 269 16.49 4.61 -4.81
CA PRO A 269 17.71 4.87 -4.05
C PRO A 269 18.04 3.82 -2.98
N TYR A 270 17.06 3.02 -2.57
CA TYR A 270 17.27 1.89 -1.65
C TYR A 270 17.47 0.56 -2.38
N SER A 271 17.60 0.54 -3.70
CA SER A 271 17.88 -0.70 -4.44
C SER A 271 19.31 -1.15 -4.19
N SER A 272 19.51 -2.46 -4.01
CA SER A 272 20.84 -3.08 -3.94
C SER A 272 20.96 -4.19 -4.99
N LEU A 273 21.71 -3.97 -6.06
CA LEU A 273 21.80 -4.97 -7.14
C LEU A 273 22.59 -6.22 -6.72
N GLU A 274 23.59 -6.05 -5.86
CA GLU A 274 24.41 -7.13 -5.32
C GLU A 274 23.62 -8.17 -4.51
N ASP A 275 22.54 -7.73 -3.84
CA ASP A 275 21.73 -8.60 -2.99
C ASP A 275 20.67 -9.41 -3.76
N ILE A 276 20.51 -9.19 -5.07
CA ILE A 276 19.45 -9.85 -5.87
C ILE A 276 19.51 -11.37 -5.75
N GLN A 277 20.70 -11.97 -5.85
CA GLN A 277 20.84 -13.44 -5.80
C GLN A 277 20.48 -13.99 -4.41
N TYR A 278 20.87 -13.27 -3.36
CA TYR A 278 20.50 -13.62 -1.99
C TYR A 278 18.98 -13.60 -1.81
N VAL A 279 18.32 -12.50 -2.21
CA VAL A 279 16.87 -12.35 -2.11
C VAL A 279 16.13 -13.41 -2.95
N LEU A 280 16.61 -13.73 -4.15
CA LEU A 280 16.05 -14.82 -4.96
C LEU A 280 16.15 -16.18 -4.26
N SER A 281 17.24 -16.44 -3.54
CA SER A 281 17.39 -17.67 -2.77
C SER A 281 16.33 -17.80 -1.66
N LEU A 282 15.94 -16.67 -1.04
CA LEU A 282 14.89 -16.63 -0.02
C LEU A 282 13.50 -16.82 -0.64
N GLU A 283 13.21 -16.14 -1.75
CA GLU A 283 11.93 -16.30 -2.47
C GLU A 283 11.72 -17.75 -2.94
N ASN A 284 12.76 -18.39 -3.48
CA ASN A 284 12.68 -19.78 -3.92
C ASN A 284 12.44 -20.76 -2.76
N LYS A 285 12.94 -20.47 -1.55
CA LYS A 285 12.64 -21.26 -0.34
C LYS A 285 11.17 -21.09 0.07
N ARG A 286 10.65 -19.86 -0.04
CA ARG A 286 9.26 -19.53 0.29
C ARG A 286 8.27 -20.18 -0.67
N GLU A 287 8.57 -20.19 -1.96
CA GLU A 287 7.78 -20.93 -2.96
C GLU A 287 7.81 -22.45 -2.77
N LYS A 288 8.71 -22.99 -1.96
CA LYS A 288 8.69 -24.42 -1.59
C LYS A 288 7.85 -24.69 -0.33
N THR A 289 7.51 -23.66 0.42
CA THR A 289 6.82 -23.74 1.72
C THR A 289 5.45 -23.06 1.65
N TRP A 290 4.56 -23.60 0.81
CA TRP A 290 3.19 -23.10 0.76
C TRP A 290 2.41 -23.53 2.01
N PRO A 291 1.67 -22.62 2.66
CA PRO A 291 1.03 -22.89 3.95
C PRO A 291 -0.15 -23.87 3.87
N GLN A 292 -0.67 -24.14 2.67
CA GLN A 292 -1.76 -25.09 2.44
C GLN A 292 -1.54 -25.86 1.13
N PRO A 293 -1.74 -27.19 1.12
CA PRO A 293 -1.72 -27.96 -0.12
C PRO A 293 -2.84 -27.46 -1.05
N LEU A 294 -2.61 -27.56 -2.36
CA LEU A 294 -3.62 -27.29 -3.35
C LEU A 294 -4.88 -28.11 -3.05
N PRO A 295 -6.07 -27.49 -2.99
CA PRO A 295 -7.28 -28.23 -2.68
C PRO A 295 -7.53 -29.27 -3.80
N PRO A 296 -8.04 -30.48 -3.48
CA PRO A 296 -8.29 -31.50 -4.49
C PRO A 296 -9.36 -31.07 -5.50
N THR A 297 -10.31 -30.25 -5.03
CA THR A 297 -11.37 -29.65 -5.83
C THR A 297 -11.46 -28.15 -5.51
N PHE A 298 -11.64 -27.33 -6.54
CA PHE A 298 -11.86 -25.89 -6.40
C PHE A 298 -13.00 -25.40 -7.29
N GLN A 299 -13.49 -24.20 -7.01
CA GLN A 299 -14.37 -23.43 -7.89
C GLN A 299 -13.91 -21.99 -8.03
N LEU A 300 -14.35 -21.33 -9.10
CA LEU A 300 -14.22 -19.88 -9.21
C LEU A 300 -15.03 -19.21 -8.11
N ASN A 301 -14.43 -18.25 -7.41
CA ASN A 301 -15.10 -17.55 -6.33
C ASN A 301 -16.29 -16.74 -6.87
N PRO A 302 -17.53 -16.99 -6.41
CA PRO A 302 -18.72 -16.33 -6.96
C PRO A 302 -18.78 -14.82 -6.66
N LYS A 303 -17.95 -14.34 -5.73
CA LYS A 303 -17.89 -12.91 -5.35
C LYS A 303 -16.84 -12.13 -6.15
N ILE A 304 -16.21 -12.75 -7.15
CA ILE A 304 -15.17 -12.11 -7.95
C ILE A 304 -15.76 -11.04 -8.88
N ARG A 305 -15.06 -9.92 -8.99
CA ARG A 305 -15.36 -8.84 -9.95
C ARG A 305 -14.18 -8.64 -10.87
N TRP A 306 -14.44 -8.25 -12.11
CA TRP A 306 -13.42 -8.14 -13.16
C TRP A 306 -13.24 -6.70 -13.59
N ARG A 307 -12.00 -6.33 -13.91
CA ARG A 307 -11.68 -5.15 -14.71
C ARG A 307 -10.76 -5.58 -15.84
N ASP A 308 -11.19 -5.35 -17.08
CA ASP A 308 -10.39 -5.68 -18.25
C ASP A 308 -9.36 -4.60 -18.54
N GLU A 309 -8.16 -5.03 -18.93
CA GLU A 309 -7.00 -4.18 -19.15
C GLU A 309 -6.25 -4.64 -20.40
N SER A 310 -5.46 -3.76 -21.02
CA SER A 310 -4.66 -4.12 -22.21
C SER A 310 -3.67 -5.26 -21.97
N PHE A 311 -3.23 -5.43 -20.72
CA PHE A 311 -2.35 -6.52 -20.29
C PHE A 311 -3.09 -7.82 -19.91
N GLY A 312 -4.42 -7.82 -19.83
CA GLY A 312 -5.23 -8.95 -19.36
C GLY A 312 -6.42 -8.50 -18.52
N SER A 313 -6.41 -8.81 -17.23
CA SER A 313 -7.49 -8.42 -16.32
C SER A 313 -7.03 -8.30 -14.87
N ILE A 314 -7.86 -7.64 -14.07
CA ILE A 314 -7.70 -7.59 -12.61
C ILE A 314 -8.95 -8.20 -11.98
N ALA A 315 -8.72 -9.23 -11.17
CA ALA A 315 -9.73 -9.91 -10.38
C ALA A 315 -9.80 -9.30 -8.97
N TYR A 316 -10.98 -8.82 -8.56
CA TYR A 316 -11.21 -8.22 -7.25
C TYR A 316 -12.09 -9.11 -6.39
N LEU A 317 -11.72 -9.24 -5.12
CA LEU A 317 -12.55 -9.87 -4.08
C LEU A 317 -12.79 -8.87 -2.96
N GLY A 318 -14.04 -8.41 -2.86
CA GLY A 318 -14.39 -7.29 -2.01
C GLY A 318 -13.67 -6.00 -2.44
N GLN A 319 -13.17 -5.25 -1.46
CA GLN A 319 -12.55 -3.93 -1.65
C GLN A 319 -11.03 -3.91 -1.43
N ARG A 320 -10.40 -5.08 -1.37
CA ARG A 320 -8.94 -5.21 -1.20
C ARG A 320 -8.24 -5.40 -2.55
N SER A 321 -6.91 -5.28 -2.50
CA SER A 321 -5.96 -5.40 -3.61
C SER A 321 -6.34 -6.51 -4.59
N GLY A 322 -6.47 -6.16 -5.87
CA GLY A 322 -6.82 -7.09 -6.94
C GLY A 322 -5.68 -8.07 -7.28
N CYS A 323 -6.06 -9.25 -7.78
CA CYS A 323 -5.17 -10.20 -8.41
C CYS A 323 -4.99 -9.79 -9.88
N PHE A 324 -3.75 -9.49 -10.27
CA PHE A 324 -3.40 -9.11 -11.64
C PHE A 324 -3.16 -10.36 -12.46
N LEU A 325 -3.84 -10.46 -13.60
CA LEU A 325 -3.76 -11.58 -14.53
C LEU A 325 -3.28 -11.05 -15.87
N ASN A 326 -2.24 -11.68 -16.42
CA ASN A 326 -1.85 -11.44 -17.81
C ASN A 326 -2.93 -12.01 -18.76
N ARG A 327 -2.74 -11.89 -20.08
CA ARG A 327 -3.71 -12.37 -21.07
C ARG A 327 -4.01 -13.86 -20.95
N ASP A 328 -2.98 -14.69 -20.83
CA ASP A 328 -3.13 -16.15 -20.75
C ASP A 328 -3.86 -16.57 -19.47
N ALA A 329 -3.48 -15.98 -18.33
CA ALA A 329 -4.13 -16.20 -17.05
C ALA A 329 -5.58 -15.71 -17.07
N THR A 330 -5.85 -14.58 -17.72
CA THR A 330 -7.21 -14.05 -17.89
C THR A 330 -8.07 -15.01 -18.69
N GLU A 331 -7.56 -15.51 -19.81
CA GLU A 331 -8.26 -16.46 -20.67
C GLU A 331 -8.54 -17.77 -19.92
N PHE A 332 -7.55 -18.29 -19.18
CA PHE A 332 -7.74 -19.48 -18.35
C PHE A 332 -8.83 -19.27 -17.31
N VAL A 333 -8.73 -18.22 -16.47
CA VAL A 333 -9.65 -18.05 -15.33
C VAL A 333 -11.05 -17.72 -15.80
N LYS A 334 -11.22 -16.90 -16.86
CA LYS A 334 -12.54 -16.58 -17.40
C LYS A 334 -13.22 -17.75 -18.12
N LYS A 335 -12.48 -18.79 -18.53
CA LYS A 335 -13.07 -20.05 -19.05
C LYS A 335 -13.66 -20.92 -17.94
N LEU A 336 -13.35 -20.66 -16.67
CA LEU A 336 -13.96 -21.35 -15.54
C LEU A 336 -15.41 -20.87 -15.34
N ARG A 337 -16.36 -21.80 -15.28
CA ARG A 337 -17.78 -21.50 -15.08
C ARG A 337 -18.07 -21.30 -13.59
N LEU A 338 -18.80 -20.24 -13.25
CA LEU A 338 -19.30 -19.99 -11.91
C LEU A 338 -20.15 -21.17 -11.42
N GLY A 339 -19.93 -21.58 -10.16
CA GLY A 339 -20.65 -22.69 -9.52
C GLY A 339 -20.25 -24.09 -10.02
N ARG A 340 -19.27 -24.21 -10.91
CA ARG A 340 -18.74 -25.51 -11.36
C ARG A 340 -17.52 -25.92 -10.54
N ASN A 341 -17.49 -27.19 -10.17
CA ASN A 341 -16.39 -27.81 -9.46
C ASN A 341 -15.34 -28.31 -10.45
N TYR A 342 -14.08 -28.03 -10.17
CA TYR A 342 -12.93 -28.44 -10.96
C TYR A 342 -11.99 -29.27 -10.11
N GLN A 343 -11.59 -30.44 -10.62
CA GLN A 343 -10.60 -31.29 -9.97
C GLN A 343 -9.20 -30.80 -10.32
N THR A 344 -8.38 -30.56 -9.31
CA THR A 344 -7.01 -30.05 -9.49
C THR A 344 -6.17 -31.00 -10.33
N CYS A 345 -6.25 -32.31 -10.09
CA CYS A 345 -5.51 -33.30 -10.86
C CYS A 345 -5.83 -33.26 -12.37
N LYS A 346 -7.09 -33.03 -12.74
CA LYS A 346 -7.51 -32.93 -14.14
C LYS A 346 -6.98 -31.67 -14.82
N ILE A 347 -6.99 -30.54 -14.11
CA ILE A 347 -6.45 -29.29 -14.65
C ILE A 347 -4.93 -29.38 -14.80
N VAL A 348 -4.22 -29.88 -13.79
CA VAL A 348 -2.77 -30.08 -13.84
C VAL A 348 -2.39 -31.07 -14.95
N SER A 349 -3.12 -32.18 -15.10
CA SER A 349 -2.86 -33.14 -16.20
C SER A 349 -3.05 -32.51 -17.58
N LYS A 350 -4.01 -31.58 -17.73
CA LYS A 350 -4.30 -30.92 -19.00
C LYS A 350 -3.29 -29.82 -19.36
N TYR A 351 -2.84 -29.04 -18.38
CA TYR A 351 -2.02 -27.84 -18.60
C TYR A 351 -0.56 -27.99 -18.13
N GLY A 352 -0.19 -29.13 -17.57
CA GLY A 352 1.16 -29.45 -17.09
C GLY A 352 1.39 -29.11 -15.62
N GLU A 353 2.46 -29.68 -15.07
CA GLU A 353 2.85 -29.56 -13.66
C GLU A 353 3.07 -28.11 -13.20
N GLY A 354 3.59 -27.23 -14.06
CA GLY A 354 3.74 -25.80 -13.78
C GLY A 354 2.43 -25.06 -13.49
N THR A 355 1.27 -25.67 -13.78
CA THR A 355 -0.05 -25.10 -13.48
C THR A 355 -0.37 -25.14 -11.98
N LYS A 356 0.29 -26.00 -11.20
CA LYS A 356 0.07 -26.08 -9.74
C LYS A 356 0.32 -24.74 -9.08
N GLU A 357 1.50 -24.17 -9.27
CA GLU A 357 1.90 -22.89 -8.67
C GLU A 357 0.91 -21.77 -9.02
N PHE A 358 0.47 -21.74 -10.29
CA PHE A 358 -0.53 -20.79 -10.75
C PHE A 358 -1.87 -20.94 -10.02
N LEU A 359 -2.43 -22.15 -9.95
CA LEU A 359 -3.69 -22.42 -9.24
C LEU A 359 -3.58 -22.12 -7.75
N GLN A 360 -2.42 -22.39 -7.15
CA GLN A 360 -2.16 -22.12 -5.74
C GLN A 360 -2.17 -20.61 -5.47
N GLY A 361 -1.48 -19.82 -6.31
CA GLY A 361 -1.54 -18.36 -6.23
C GLY A 361 -2.96 -17.81 -6.37
N LEU A 362 -3.79 -18.40 -7.24
CA LEU A 362 -5.20 -18.03 -7.34
C LEU A 362 -6.01 -18.39 -6.09
N CYS A 363 -5.73 -19.52 -5.43
CA CYS A 363 -6.36 -19.90 -4.17
C CYS A 363 -5.96 -18.97 -3.02
N GLU A 364 -4.68 -18.59 -2.91
CA GLU A 364 -4.21 -17.64 -1.91
C GLU A 364 -4.85 -16.26 -2.06
N LYS A 365 -4.98 -15.81 -3.31
CA LYS A 365 -5.71 -14.58 -3.64
C LYS A 365 -7.22 -14.75 -3.55
N LYS A 366 -7.71 -15.94 -3.20
CA LYS A 366 -9.12 -16.33 -3.08
C LYS A 366 -9.92 -16.24 -4.38
N VAL A 367 -9.24 -16.07 -5.52
CA VAL A 367 -9.85 -16.10 -6.86
C VAL A 367 -10.51 -17.45 -7.10
N LEU A 368 -9.83 -18.51 -6.66
CA LEU A 368 -10.39 -19.84 -6.52
C LEU A 368 -10.64 -20.12 -5.03
N ILE A 369 -11.67 -20.89 -4.74
CA ILE A 369 -11.99 -21.36 -3.39
C ILE A 369 -12.05 -22.88 -3.37
N SER A 370 -11.56 -23.47 -2.29
CA SER A 370 -11.73 -24.90 -2.03
C SER A 370 -13.20 -25.22 -1.85
N ILE A 371 -13.59 -26.42 -2.28
CA ILE A 371 -14.89 -27.03 -1.97
C ILE A 371 -14.67 -28.20 -1.02
#